data_AF-A0A2E5YPC8-F1
#
_entry.id   AF-A0A2E5YPC8-F1
#
_cell.length_a   1.000
_cell.length_b   1.000
_cell.length_c   1.000
_cell.angle_alpha   90.00
_cell.angle_beta   90.00
_cell.angle_gamma   90.00
#
_symmetry.space_group_name_H-M   'P 1'
#
loop_
_entity.id
_entity.type
_entity.pdbx_description
1 polymer ?
#
loop_
_entity_poly.entity_id
_entity_poly.type
_entity_poly.pdbx_seq_one_letter_code
_entity_poly.pdbx_strand_id
1 'polypeptide(L)' 'MSVQRSFCRLCHCGCPIEAEIEEVRVSRVRGVPGDPVFRGHTRQKGREYPALHADPERLVTS' A
#
# COMPACT_ATOMS: atom_id res chain seq x y z
N MET A 1 12.33 7.59 -8.09
CA MET A 1 11.35 6.49 -7.99
C MET A 1 12.02 5.34 -7.23
N SER A 2 11.45 4.93 -6.10
CA SER A 2 11.95 3.82 -5.30
C SER A 2 10.82 2.83 -4.97
N VAL A 3 11.18 1.59 -4.64
CA VAL A 3 10.21 0.57 -4.23
C VAL A 3 10.51 0.15 -2.80
N GLN A 4 9.53 0.21 -1.92
CA GLN A 4 9.66 -0.23 -0.54
C GLN A 4 8.67 -1.34 -0.20
N ARG A 5 9.14 -2.34 0.55
CA ARG A 5 8.30 -3.42 1.06
C ARG A 5 7.64 -3.02 2.37
N SER A 6 6.37 -3.37 2.50
CA SER A 6 5.55 -3.17 3.69
C SER A 6 4.48 -4.27 3.73
N PHE A 7 3.54 -4.15 4.66
CA PHE A 7 2.30 -4.91 4.68
C PHE A 7 1.08 -3.96 4.64
N CYS A 8 -0.05 -4.49 4.19
CA CYS A 8 -1.35 -3.81 4.18
C CYS A 8 -1.92 -3.74 5.61
N ARG A 9 -2.42 -2.56 6.00
CA ARG A 9 -2.91 -2.20 7.34
C ARG A 9 -4.45 -2.10 7.43
N LEU A 10 -5.19 -2.45 6.39
CA LEU A 10 -6.65 -2.29 6.35
C LEU A 10 -7.44 -3.43 7.01
N CYS A 11 -6.82 -4.58 7.24
CA CYS A 11 -7.41 -5.69 7.97
C CYS A 11 -6.32 -6.50 8.67
N HIS A 12 -6.73 -7.45 9.50
CA HIS A 12 -5.82 -8.32 10.25
C HIS A 12 -5.03 -9.30 9.35
N CYS A 13 -5.37 -9.46 8.07
CA CYS A 13 -4.67 -10.38 7.17
C CYS A 13 -3.23 -9.95 6.84
N GLY A 14 -2.91 -8.65 6.94
CA GLY A 14 -1.53 -8.18 6.81
C GLY A 14 -0.85 -8.49 5.48
N CYS A 15 -1.57 -8.46 4.35
CA CYS A 15 -1.02 -8.86 3.04
C CYS A 15 0.28 -8.10 2.70
N PRO A 16 1.37 -8.78 2.29
CA PRO A 16 2.61 -8.13 1.88
C PRO A 16 2.43 -7.29 0.60
N ILE A 17 2.99 -6.09 0.63
CA ILE A 17 2.88 -5.12 -0.47
C ILE A 17 4.23 -4.48 -0.81
N GLU A 18 4.37 -4.09 -2.07
CA GLU A 18 5.38 -3.18 -2.55
C GLU A 18 4.72 -1.84 -2.85
N ALA A 19 5.25 -0.76 -2.27
CA ALA A 19 4.86 0.61 -2.53
C ALA A 19 5.90 1.26 -3.44
N GLU A 20 5.46 1.74 -4.60
CA GLU A 20 6.23 2.58 -5.50
C GLU A 20 6.13 4.02 -4.98
N ILE A 21 7.28 4.66 -4.75
CA ILE A 21 7.40 6.00 -4.17
C ILE A 21 8.03 6.93 -5.21
N GLU A 22 7.31 8.02 -5.49
CA GLU A 22 7.75 9.13 -6.32
C GLU A 22 7.84 10.38 -5.45
N GLU A 23 9.04 10.96 -5.41
CA GLU A 23 9.42 12.05 -4.52
C GLU A 23 9.16 11.70 -3.04
N VAL A 24 7.99 12.07 -2.53
CA VAL A 24 7.54 11.86 -1.15
C VAL A 24 6.16 11.20 -1.06
N ARG A 25 5.60 10.75 -2.19
CA ARG A 25 4.24 10.17 -2.27
C ARG A 25 4.27 8.75 -2.80
N VAL A 26 3.35 7.94 -2.30
CA VAL A 26 3.10 6.59 -2.85
C VAL A 26 2.32 6.75 -4.15
N SER A 27 2.92 6.40 -5.28
CA SER A 27 2.25 6.48 -6.60
C SER A 27 1.49 5.21 -6.94
N ARG A 28 1.95 4.05 -6.48
CA ARG A 28 1.29 2.75 -6.71
C ARG A 28 1.56 1.75 -5.59
N VAL A 29 0.59 0.87 -5.34
CA VAL A 29 0.75 -0.28 -4.44
C VAL A 29 0.38 -1.58 -5.15
N ARG A 30 1.22 -2.59 -4.99
CA ARG A 30 1.02 -3.95 -5.54
C ARG A 30 1.36 -5.02 -4.50
N GLY A 31 0.81 -6.22 -4.64
CA GLY A 31 1.19 -7.34 -3.77
C GLY A 31 2.57 -7.89 -4.13
N VAL A 32 3.24 -8.55 -3.18
CA VAL A 32 4.56 -9.17 -3.39
C VAL A 32 4.40 -10.55 -4.04
N PRO A 33 4.80 -10.76 -5.31
CA PRO A 33 4.56 -12.03 -6.02
C PRO A 33 5.26 -13.24 -5.38
N GLY A 34 6.42 -13.02 -4.76
CA GLY A 34 7.22 -14.07 -4.12
C GLY A 34 6.77 -14.45 -2.71
N ASP A 35 5.70 -13.85 -2.18
CA ASP A 35 5.20 -14.20 -0.84
C ASP A 35 4.55 -15.60 -0.84
N PRO A 36 4.92 -16.49 0.11
CA PRO A 36 4.43 -17.88 0.11
C PRO A 36 2.93 -18.02 0.42
N VAL A 37 2.34 -17.05 1.12
CA VAL A 37 0.95 -17.10 1.58
C VAL A 37 0.02 -16.45 0.56
N PHE A 38 0.36 -15.23 0.12
CA PHE A 38 -0.50 -14.40 -0.70
C PHE A 38 -0.13 -14.42 -2.19
N ARG A 39 1.10 -14.80 -2.56
CA ARG A 39 1.55 -14.94 -3.96
C ARG A 39 1.28 -13.70 -4.82
N GLY A 40 1.40 -12.52 -4.23
CA GLY A 40 1.13 -11.23 -4.87
C GLY A 40 -0.34 -10.82 -4.92
N HIS A 41 -1.26 -11.64 -4.43
CA HIS A 41 -2.67 -11.29 -4.37
C HIS A 41 -2.96 -10.27 -3.26
N THR A 42 -3.66 -9.21 -3.64
CA THR A 42 -4.23 -8.22 -2.72
C THR A 42 -5.67 -7.91 -3.13
N ARG A 43 -6.50 -7.51 -2.17
CA ARG A 43 -7.83 -6.93 -2.46
C ARG A 43 -7.65 -5.50 -2.97
N GLN A 44 -8.65 -4.98 -3.70
CA GLN A 44 -8.65 -3.60 -4.19
C GLN A 44 -8.34 -2.60 -3.07
N LYS A 45 -8.97 -2.75 -1.90
CA LYS A 45 -8.71 -1.93 -0.71
C LYS A 45 -7.21 -1.74 -0.43
N GLY A 46 -6.41 -2.80 -0.52
CA GLY A 46 -4.96 -2.74 -0.26
C GLY A 46 -4.13 -2.07 -1.35
N ARG A 47 -4.72 -1.74 -2.51
CA ARG A 47 -4.10 -1.00 -3.61
C ARG A 47 -4.49 0.47 -3.65
N GLU A 48 -5.55 0.87 -2.94
CA GLU A 48 -6.06 2.25 -2.91
C GLU A 48 -5.28 3.17 -1.94
N TYR A 49 -4.15 2.72 -1.36
CA TYR A 49 -3.31 3.55 -0.50
C TYR A 49 -2.88 4.89 -1.09
N PRO A 50 -2.55 5.01 -2.39
CA PRO A 50 -2.26 6.32 -3.00
C PRO A 50 -3.41 7.31 -2.82
N ALA A 51 -4.64 6.88 -3.08
CA ALA A 51 -5.83 7.71 -2.92
C ALA A 51 -6.11 8.00 -1.44
N LEU A 52 -6.06 6.98 -0.56
CA LEU A 52 -6.31 7.14 0.87
C LEU A 52 -5.31 8.09 1.55
N HIS A 53 -4.03 8.09 1.14
CA HIS A 53 -3.03 9.02 1.68
C HIS A 53 -3.16 10.44 1.12
N ALA A 54 -3.71 10.58 -0.09
CA ALA A 54 -3.93 11.86 -0.75
C ALA A 54 -5.33 12.47 -0.50
N ASP A 55 -6.15 11.81 0.31
CA ASP A 55 -7.51 12.25 0.62
C ASP A 55 -7.50 13.68 1.21
N PRO A 56 -8.24 14.64 0.61
CA PRO A 56 -8.27 16.03 1.08
C PRO A 56 -8.91 16.19 2.47
N GLU A 57 -9.70 15.22 2.93
CA GLU A 57 -10.33 15.22 4.25
C GLU A 57 -9.46 14.51 5.32
N ARG A 58 -8.23 14.09 4.97
CA ARG A 58 -7.31 13.46 5.91
C ARG A 58 -7.01 14.41 7.08
N LEU A 59 -7.20 13.93 8.31
CA LEU A 59 -6.86 14.67 9.53
C LEU A 59 -5.35 14.97 9.57
N VAL A 60 -4.99 16.25 9.67
CA VAL A 60 -3.60 16.74 9.70
C VAL A 60 -3.19 17.38 11.03
N THR A 61 -4.14 17.55 11.95
CA THR A 61 -3.93 18.07 13.31
C THR A 61 -4.87 17.36 14.27
N SER A 62 -4.48 17.29 15.55
CA SER A 62 -5.29 16.77 16.67
C SER A 62 -6.15 17.84 17.32
#